data_AF-A0A147EMF4-F1
#
_entry.id   AF-A0A147EMF4-F1
#
_cell.length_a   1.000
_cell.length_b   1.000
_cell.length_c   1.000
_cell.angle_alpha   90.00
_cell.angle_beta   90.00
_cell.angle_gamma   90.00
#
_symmetry.space_group_name_H-M   'P 1'
#
loop_
_entity.id
_entity.type
_entity.pdbx_description
1 polymer ?
#
loop_
_entity_poly.entity_id
_entity_poly.type
_entity_poly.pdbx_seq_one_letter_code
_entity_poly.pdbx_strand_id
1 'polypeptide(L)'
;MVFVEPETEEQRSRLAHWSWQDRSLQSTTPPRLEDGRRLIRVFPEWISGLPLWENFTENYPFERDALPLSSELQDALEAWNEHWQDRDLDEELPDLDRWLAEGRELVARLREELGDIADVRAEFGL
;
A
#
# COMPACT_ATOMS: atom_id res chain seq x y z
N MET A 1 4.98 14.05 -25.16
CA MET A 1 4.64 12.81 -24.45
C MET A 1 5.00 11.65 -25.37
N VAL A 2 6.10 10.96 -25.09
CA VAL A 2 6.53 9.79 -25.88
C VAL A 2 5.86 8.58 -25.24
N PHE A 3 4.89 7.97 -25.92
CA PHE A 3 4.42 6.64 -25.57
C PHE A 3 5.52 5.67 -25.98
N VAL A 4 6.32 5.22 -25.02
CA VAL A 4 7.25 4.11 -25.21
C VAL A 4 6.42 2.85 -25.14
N GLU A 5 6.25 2.16 -26.27
CA GLU A 5 5.65 0.83 -26.26
C GLU A 5 6.52 -0.10 -25.39
N PRO A 6 5.95 -0.86 -24.44
CA PRO A 6 6.73 -1.76 -23.59
C PRO A 6 7.41 -2.85 -24.43
N GLU A 7 8.75 -2.86 -24.38
CA GLU A 7 9.64 -3.69 -25.19
C GLU A 7 9.65 -5.16 -24.75
N THR A 8 9.24 -5.47 -23.50
CA THR A 8 9.20 -6.83 -22.94
C THR A 8 7.85 -7.20 -22.28
N GLU A 9 7.59 -8.49 -22.12
CA GLU A 9 6.37 -9.02 -21.48
C GLU A 9 6.29 -8.68 -19.98
N GLU A 10 7.43 -8.58 -19.32
CA GLU A 10 7.54 -8.11 -17.94
C GLU A 10 7.14 -6.62 -17.84
N GLN A 11 7.59 -5.78 -18.79
CA GLN A 11 7.21 -4.38 -18.84
C GLN A 11 5.71 -4.20 -19.12
N ARG A 12 5.12 -5.02 -20.01
CA ARG A 12 3.66 -5.03 -20.25
C ARG A 12 2.89 -5.45 -19.00
N SER A 13 3.31 -6.52 -18.35
CA SER A 13 2.67 -7.02 -17.13
C SER A 13 2.71 -5.98 -16.03
N ARG A 14 3.85 -5.29 -15.87
CA ARG A 14 3.99 -4.16 -14.96
C ARG A 14 3.02 -3.03 -15.34
N LEU A 15 3.07 -2.50 -16.57
CA LEU A 15 2.18 -1.41 -16.99
C LEU A 15 0.70 -1.74 -16.85
N ALA A 16 0.30 -2.98 -17.17
CA ALA A 16 -1.06 -3.46 -17.00
C ALA A 16 -1.47 -3.47 -15.52
N HIS A 17 -0.57 -3.93 -14.64
CA HIS A 17 -0.76 -3.92 -13.19
C HIS A 17 -0.93 -2.49 -12.64
N TRP A 18 -0.06 -1.55 -13.01
CA TRP A 18 -0.18 -0.14 -12.62
C TRP A 18 -1.48 0.50 -13.13
N SER A 19 -1.80 0.30 -14.40
CA SER A 19 -3.03 0.81 -15.02
C SER A 19 -4.28 0.25 -14.37
N TRP A 20 -4.24 -1.01 -13.89
CA TRP A 20 -5.35 -1.59 -13.15
C TRP A 20 -5.53 -0.91 -11.79
N GLN A 21 -4.45 -0.72 -11.02
CA GLN A 21 -4.53 -0.06 -9.72
C GLN A 21 -5.14 1.35 -9.83
N ASP A 22 -4.74 2.11 -10.85
CA ASP A 22 -5.30 3.45 -11.09
C ASP A 22 -6.79 3.43 -11.42
N ARG A 23 -7.25 2.47 -12.25
CA ARG A 23 -8.69 2.29 -12.52
C ARG A 23 -9.46 1.88 -11.27
N SER A 24 -8.88 1.02 -10.43
CA SER A 24 -9.49 0.57 -9.18
C SER A 24 -9.70 1.72 -8.19
N LEU A 25 -8.78 2.69 -8.14
CA LEU A 25 -8.94 3.90 -7.32
C LEU A 25 -10.07 4.81 -7.82
N GLN A 26 -10.34 4.81 -9.14
CA GLN A 26 -11.40 5.63 -9.77
C GLN A 26 -12.76 4.94 -9.81
N SER A 27 -12.83 3.66 -9.43
CA SER A 27 -14.07 2.89 -9.43
C SER A 27 -15.07 3.45 -8.41
N THR A 28 -16.37 3.37 -8.71
CA THR A 28 -17.47 3.70 -7.79
C THR A 28 -18.10 2.47 -7.15
N THR A 29 -17.57 1.28 -7.45
CA THR A 29 -17.92 -0.02 -6.86
C THR A 29 -16.67 -0.67 -6.28
N PRO A 30 -16.79 -1.57 -5.28
CA PRO A 30 -15.64 -2.22 -4.67
C PRO A 30 -14.73 -2.84 -5.74
N PRO A 31 -13.49 -2.36 -5.90
CA PRO A 31 -12.60 -2.88 -6.92
C PRO A 31 -12.18 -4.28 -6.53
N ARG A 32 -12.79 -5.27 -7.18
CA ARG A 32 -12.29 -6.65 -7.18
C ARG A 32 -11.49 -6.82 -8.46
N LEU A 33 -10.30 -7.41 -8.36
CA LEU A 33 -9.59 -7.96 -9.51
C LEU A 33 -10.52 -8.90 -10.30
N GLU A 34 -10.21 -9.17 -11.57
CA GLU A 34 -10.99 -10.13 -12.37
C GLU A 34 -11.00 -11.54 -11.73
N ASP A 35 -9.97 -11.84 -10.92
CA ASP A 35 -9.84 -13.05 -10.11
C ASP A 35 -10.51 -12.96 -8.72
N GLY A 36 -11.09 -11.82 -8.36
CA GLY A 36 -11.80 -11.58 -7.10
C GLY A 36 -10.97 -10.98 -5.96
N ARG A 37 -9.66 -10.79 -6.13
CA ARG A 37 -8.76 -10.21 -5.11
C ARG A 37 -9.02 -8.72 -4.87
N ARG A 38 -8.70 -8.27 -3.65
CA ARG A 38 -8.92 -6.90 -3.14
C ARG A 38 -7.76 -5.97 -3.49
N LEU A 39 -7.93 -4.65 -3.28
CA LEU A 39 -6.83 -3.67 -3.35
C LEU A 39 -6.63 -3.02 -1.97
N ILE A 40 -5.50 -3.33 -1.33
CA ILE A 40 -5.07 -2.72 -0.07
C ILE A 40 -4.10 -1.58 -0.37
N ARG A 41 -4.38 -0.40 0.17
CA ARG A 41 -3.55 0.80 0.05
C ARG A 41 -2.73 0.97 1.33
N VAL A 42 -1.51 1.47 1.17
CA VAL A 42 -0.57 1.75 2.27
C VAL A 42 -0.11 3.19 2.15
N PHE A 43 -0.42 4.02 3.14
CA PHE A 43 0.08 5.40 3.26
C PHE A 43 0.29 5.77 4.73
N PRO A 44 1.25 6.64 5.08
CA PRO A 44 1.35 7.13 6.45
C PRO A 44 0.14 8.02 6.77
N GLU A 45 -0.33 8.00 8.01
CA GLU A 45 -1.42 8.88 8.45
C GLU A 45 -1.26 9.26 9.92
N TRP A 46 -1.93 10.32 10.35
CA TRP A 46 -1.93 10.82 11.73
C TRP A 46 -2.85 10.03 12.67
N ILE A 47 -3.09 8.76 12.37
CA ILE A 47 -3.91 7.84 13.17
C ILE A 47 -3.05 6.70 13.70
N SER A 48 -3.28 6.31 14.96
CA SER A 48 -2.62 5.13 15.54
C SER A 48 -3.06 3.85 14.85
N GLY A 49 -2.15 2.87 14.79
CA GLY A 49 -2.44 1.54 14.25
C GLY A 49 -1.94 1.34 12.82
N LEU A 50 -2.49 0.32 12.17
CA LEU A 50 -2.02 -0.13 10.86
C LEU A 50 -2.26 0.94 9.79
N PRO A 51 -1.22 1.34 9.02
CA PRO A 51 -1.35 2.22 7.87
C PRO A 51 -1.89 1.44 6.66
N LEU A 52 -3.08 0.84 6.80
CA LEU A 52 -3.72 0.04 5.74
C LEU A 52 -5.17 0.50 5.50
N TRP A 53 -5.53 0.64 4.23
CA TRP A 53 -6.88 1.06 3.80
C TRP A 53 -7.39 0.22 2.64
N GLU A 54 -8.70 0.04 2.58
CA GLU A 54 -9.39 -0.51 1.40
C GLU A 54 -10.53 0.42 1.03
N ASN A 55 -10.69 0.72 -0.26
CA ASN A 55 -11.84 1.50 -0.71
C ASN A 55 -13.14 0.69 -0.52
N PHE A 56 -14.23 1.38 -0.19
CA PHE A 56 -15.59 0.81 -0.08
C PHE A 56 -15.83 -0.13 1.12
N THR A 57 -14.92 -0.20 2.09
CA THR A 57 -15.23 -0.74 3.42
C THR A 57 -15.59 0.38 4.38
N GLU A 58 -16.34 0.07 5.45
CA GLU A 58 -16.54 1.01 6.58
C GLU A 58 -15.42 0.87 7.64
N ASN A 59 -14.60 -0.18 7.53
CA ASN A 59 -13.45 -0.41 8.41
C ASN A 59 -12.30 0.52 8.01
N TYR A 60 -12.09 1.57 8.79
CA TYR A 60 -10.96 2.48 8.66
C TYR A 60 -10.40 2.87 10.02
N PRO A 61 -9.09 2.71 10.27
CA PRO A 61 -8.12 1.87 9.54
C PRO A 61 -8.44 0.37 9.67
N PHE A 62 -7.68 -0.51 9.00
CA PHE A 62 -7.75 -1.93 9.33
C PHE A 62 -7.34 -2.15 10.79
N GLU A 63 -8.19 -2.86 11.53
CA GLU A 63 -7.80 -3.39 12.84
C GLU A 63 -6.77 -4.51 12.67
N ARG A 64 -6.03 -4.77 13.74
CA ARG A 64 -5.21 -5.99 13.83
C ARG A 64 -6.09 -7.22 13.58
N ASP A 65 -5.49 -8.23 12.94
CA ASP A 65 -6.12 -9.50 12.59
C ASP A 65 -7.30 -9.43 11.60
N ALA A 66 -7.69 -8.24 11.13
CA ALA A 66 -8.67 -8.07 10.06
C ALA A 66 -8.15 -8.58 8.71
N LEU A 67 -6.83 -8.73 8.59
CA LEU A 67 -6.14 -9.39 7.49
C LEU A 67 -5.28 -10.53 8.05
N PRO A 68 -5.08 -11.61 7.28
CA PRO A 68 -4.27 -12.76 7.71
C PRO A 68 -2.76 -12.46 7.63
N LEU A 69 -2.33 -11.38 8.30
CA LEU A 69 -0.95 -10.92 8.36
C LEU A 69 -0.25 -11.50 9.59
N SER A 70 1.04 -11.74 9.48
CA SER A 70 1.88 -12.08 10.62
C SER A 70 1.86 -10.95 11.66
N SER A 71 1.87 -11.31 12.94
CA SER A 71 1.92 -10.30 14.02
C SER A 71 3.17 -9.42 13.91
N GLU A 72 4.29 -10.00 13.48
CA GLU A 72 5.55 -9.28 13.27
C GLU A 72 5.42 -8.20 12.18
N LEU A 73 4.76 -8.50 11.06
CA LEU A 73 4.53 -7.50 10.02
C LEU A 73 3.55 -6.41 10.48
N GLN A 74 2.53 -6.79 11.25
CA GLN A 74 1.60 -5.82 11.85
C GLN A 74 2.33 -4.87 12.81
N ASP A 75 3.19 -5.40 13.70
CA ASP A 75 4.00 -4.60 14.63
C ASP A 75 4.94 -3.64 13.87
N ALA A 76 5.59 -4.12 12.80
CA ALA A 76 6.51 -3.30 12.02
C ALA A 76 5.79 -2.18 11.24
N LEU A 77 4.59 -2.44 10.72
CA LEU A 77 3.77 -1.45 10.04
C LEU A 77 3.28 -0.36 11.00
N GLU A 78 2.87 -0.73 12.21
CA GLU A 78 2.51 0.23 13.26
C GLU A 78 3.71 1.10 13.64
N ALA A 79 4.86 0.50 13.93
CA ALA A 79 6.08 1.24 14.28
C ALA A 79 6.51 2.22 13.18
N TRP A 80 6.40 1.82 11.90
CA TRP A 80 6.71 2.68 10.77
C TRP A 80 5.75 3.88 10.64
N ASN A 81 4.47 3.69 10.95
CA ASN A 81 3.46 4.75 10.98
C ASN A 81 3.62 5.66 12.21
N GLU A 82 3.96 5.10 13.37
CA GLU A 82 4.29 5.86 14.58
C GLU A 82 5.52 6.75 14.36
N HIS A 83 6.55 6.25 13.67
CA HIS A 83 7.72 7.06 13.30
C HIS A 83 7.34 8.26 12.43
N TRP A 84 6.35 8.12 11.55
CA TRP A 84 5.82 9.24 10.77
C TRP A 84 5.13 10.30 11.66
N GLN A 85 4.46 9.84 12.72
CA GLN A 85 3.68 10.66 13.67
C GLN A 85 4.52 11.32 14.76
N ASP A 86 5.74 10.85 14.99
CA ASP A 86 6.66 11.37 16.03
C ASP A 86 7.32 12.70 15.60
N ARG A 87 6.48 13.64 15.16
CA ARG A 87 6.83 15.00 14.74
C ARG A 87 5.58 15.86 14.57
N ASP A 88 5.74 17.18 14.51
CA ASP A 88 4.64 18.09 14.19
C ASP A 88 4.24 18.02 12.71
N LEU A 89 3.00 18.42 12.38
CA LEU A 89 2.45 18.39 11.01
C LEU A 89 3.31 19.14 9.98
N ASP A 90 3.96 20.22 10.42
CA ASP A 90 4.76 21.10 9.58
C ASP A 90 6.26 20.74 9.61
N GLU A 91 6.65 19.72 10.37
CA GLU A 91 8.04 19.30 10.53
C GLU A 91 8.41 18.24 9.50
N GLU A 92 9.60 18.38 8.90
CA GLU A 92 10.14 17.39 7.97
C GLU A 92 10.54 16.10 8.70
N LEU A 93 10.38 14.95 8.03
CA LEU A 93 10.73 13.68 8.64
C LEU A 93 12.25 13.56 8.65
N PRO A 94 12.89 13.37 9.82
CA PRO A 94 14.31 13.07 9.86
C PRO A 94 14.58 11.77 9.08
N ASP A 95 15.67 11.76 8.30
CA ASP A 95 16.09 10.61 7.48
C ASP A 95 14.97 10.03 6.59
N LEU A 96 14.22 10.90 5.90
CA LEU A 96 13.14 10.52 4.97
C LEU A 96 13.51 9.35 4.04
N ASP A 97 14.73 9.34 3.49
CA ASP A 97 15.20 8.26 2.61
C ASP A 97 15.21 6.89 3.28
N ARG A 98 15.60 6.84 4.56
CA ARG A 98 15.61 5.61 5.36
C ARG A 98 14.19 5.14 5.63
N TRP A 99 13.31 6.07 6.02
CA TRP A 99 11.91 5.77 6.27
C TRP A 99 11.19 5.27 5.01
N LEU A 100 11.50 5.85 3.84
CA LEU A 100 11.01 5.38 2.55
C LEU A 100 11.53 4.00 2.16
N ALA A 101 12.80 3.70 2.47
CA ALA A 101 13.37 2.38 2.22
C ALA A 101 12.66 1.31 3.08
N GLU A 102 12.47 1.59 4.37
CA GLU A 102 11.74 0.71 5.29
C GLU A 102 10.29 0.47 4.82
N GLY A 103 9.57 1.53 4.45
CA GLY A 103 8.21 1.40 3.92
C GLY A 103 8.14 0.52 2.68
N ARG A 104 9.12 0.59 1.78
CA ARG A 104 9.18 -0.27 0.58
C ARG A 104 9.40 -1.74 0.93
N GLU A 105 10.22 -2.03 1.94
CA GLU A 105 10.42 -3.40 2.45
C GLU A 105 9.15 -3.96 3.06
N LEU A 106 8.43 -3.15 3.86
CA LEU A 106 7.13 -3.54 4.44
C LEU A 106 6.08 -3.81 3.36
N VAL A 107 6.03 -2.99 2.31
CA VAL A 107 5.13 -3.23 1.16
C VAL A 107 5.49 -4.51 0.41
N ALA A 108 6.77 -4.83 0.26
CA ALA A 108 7.18 -6.09 -0.35
C ALA A 108 6.67 -7.30 0.46
N ARG A 109 6.84 -7.27 1.79
CA ARG A 109 6.33 -8.31 2.70
C ARG A 109 4.80 -8.41 2.65
N LEU A 110 4.08 -7.29 2.64
CA LEU A 110 2.63 -7.26 2.49
C LEU A 110 2.16 -7.95 1.20
N ARG A 111 2.85 -7.73 0.09
CA ARG A 111 2.53 -8.39 -1.20
C ARG A 111 2.75 -9.89 -1.15
N GLU A 112 3.78 -10.34 -0.41
CA GLU A 112 4.04 -11.76 -0.22
C GLU A 112 2.94 -12.42 0.64
N GLU A 113 2.59 -11.81 1.79
CA GLU A 113 1.60 -12.39 2.71
C GLU A 113 0.16 -12.31 2.17
N LEU A 114 -0.18 -11.28 1.41
CA LEU A 114 -1.54 -11.07 0.88
C LEU A 114 -1.74 -11.56 -0.55
N GLY A 115 -0.71 -12.03 -1.24
CA GLY A 115 -0.72 -12.23 -2.70
C GLY A 115 -1.88 -13.07 -3.24
N ASP A 116 -2.41 -13.99 -2.44
CA ASP A 116 -3.56 -14.85 -2.78
C ASP A 116 -4.91 -14.15 -2.65
N ILE A 117 -5.03 -13.10 -1.83
CA ILE A 117 -6.31 -12.48 -1.47
C ILE A 117 -6.40 -10.99 -1.83
N ALA A 118 -5.28 -10.29 -1.95
CA ALA A 118 -5.23 -8.88 -2.25
C ALA A 118 -3.94 -8.47 -2.96
N ASP A 119 -4.06 -7.42 -3.76
CA ASP A 119 -2.92 -6.65 -4.23
C ASP A 119 -2.66 -5.45 -3.32
N VAL A 120 -1.44 -4.93 -3.33
CA VAL A 120 -0.97 -3.88 -2.41
C VAL A 120 -0.39 -2.70 -3.18
N ARG A 121 -0.94 -1.51 -2.92
CA ARG A 121 -0.49 -0.22 -3.48
C ARG A 121 0.15 0.65 -2.41
N ALA A 122 1.40 1.02 -2.62
CA ALA A 122 2.08 2.02 -1.83
C ALA A 122 1.70 3.43 -2.31
N GLU A 123 1.37 4.31 -1.38
CA GLU A 123 1.00 5.71 -1.61
C GLU A 123 1.83 6.64 -0.72
N PHE A 124 3.14 6.44 -0.73
CA PHE A 124 4.13 7.26 -0.04
C PHE A 124 5.41 7.39 -0.87
N GLY A 125 6.12 8.52 -0.75
CA GLY A 125 7.37 8.77 -1.46
C GLY A 125 7.23 9.08 -2.95
N LEU A 126 6.16 9.78 -3.35
CA LEU A 126 5.94 10.33 -4.69
C LEU A 126 6.68 11.66 -4.89
#